data_AF-A0A7K6G5C1-F1
#
_entry.id   AF-A0A7K6G5C1-F1
#
_cell.length_a   1.000
_cell.length_b   1.000
_cell.length_c   1.000
_cell.angle_alpha   90.00
_cell.angle_beta   90.00
_cell.angle_gamma   90.00
#
_symmetry.space_group_name_H-M   'P 1'
#
loop_
_entity.id
_entity.type
_entity.pdbx_description
1 polymer ?
#
loop_
_entity_poly.entity_id
_entity_poly.type
_entity_poly.pdbx_seq_one_letter_code
_entity_poly.pdbx_strand_id
1 'polypeptide(L)' 'TPEQVRAAAGAFRVYVSAGPRDADGDYAVDHSVLTFLLDPDGLCRDCYGRSRTAEELARSVRAH' A
#
# COMPACT_ATOMS: atom_id res chain seq x y z
N THR A 1 12.65 7.14 7.94
CA THR A 1 12.16 7.95 9.07
C THR A 1 10.65 8.13 8.97
N PRO A 2 9.94 8.54 10.04
CA PRO A 2 8.50 8.83 9.96
C PRO A 2 8.13 9.83 8.87
N GLU A 3 9.01 10.78 8.58
CA GLU A 3 8.85 11.75 7.50
C GLU A 3 8.91 11.11 6.11
N GLN A 4 9.88 10.23 5.86
CA GLN A 4 9.97 9.48 4.61
C GLN A 4 8.75 8.56 4.40
N VAL A 5 8.22 7.96 5.47
CA VAL A 5 7.00 7.13 5.40
C VAL A 5 5.78 7.98 5.02
N ARG A 6 5.62 9.16 5.63
CA ARG A 6 4.53 10.09 5.28
C ARG A 6 4.66 10.60 3.83
N ALA A 7 5.88 10.91 3.39
CA ALA A 7 6.13 11.32 2.01
C ALA A 7 5.74 10.22 1.02
N ALA A 8 6.12 8.97 1.29
CA ALA A 8 5.74 7.82 0.47
C ALA A 8 4.22 7.58 0.47
N ALA A 9 3.58 7.63 1.64
CA ALA A 9 2.12 7.48 1.74
C ALA A 9 1.38 8.55 0.92
N GLY A 10 1.85 9.80 0.94
CA GLY A 10 1.33 10.88 0.10
C GLY A 10 1.54 10.63 -1.39
N ALA A 11 2.75 10.24 -1.80
CA ALA A 11 3.09 9.97 -3.20
C ALA A 11 2.25 8.84 -3.80
N PHE A 12 1.99 7.78 -3.03
CA PHE A 12 1.15 6.64 -3.43
C PHE A 12 -0.33 6.79 -3.05
N ARG A 13 -0.71 7.93 -2.47
CA ARG A 13 -2.09 8.24 -2.03
C ARG A 13 -2.69 7.17 -1.12
N VAL A 14 -1.84 6.54 -0.30
CA VAL A 14 -2.21 5.53 0.69
C VAL A 14 -2.83 6.23 1.90
N TYR A 15 -4.03 5.81 2.29
CA TYR A 15 -4.65 6.24 3.54
C TYR A 15 -3.97 5.55 4.73
N VAL A 16 -3.73 6.31 5.81
CA VAL A 16 -3.22 5.82 7.09
C VAL A 16 -3.89 6.62 8.21
N SER A 17 -4.44 5.93 9.21
CA SER A 17 -4.99 6.54 10.41
C SER A 17 -4.72 5.67 11.63
N ALA A 18 -4.04 6.22 12.63
CA ALA A 18 -3.83 5.53 13.90
C ALA A 18 -5.08 5.71 14.78
N GLY A 19 -5.65 4.60 15.22
CA GLY A 19 -6.74 4.58 16.18
C GLY A 19 -6.29 4.99 17.59
N PRO A 20 -7.24 5.20 18.52
CA PRO A 20 -6.92 5.44 19.92
C PRO A 20 -6.19 4.23 20.52
N ARG A 21 -5.39 4.48 21.55
CA ARG A 21 -4.79 3.41 22.35
C ARG A 21 -5.84 2.80 23.28
N ASP A 22 -5.78 1.49 23.47
CA ASP A 22 -6.58 0.79 24.47
C ASP A 22 -5.94 0.85 25.87
N ALA A 23 -6.52 0.11 26.82
CA ALA A 23 -6.10 0.10 28.21
C ALA A 23 -4.69 -0.49 28.41
N ASP A 24 -4.26 -1.38 27.52
CA ASP A 24 -2.93 -2.00 27.54
C ASP A 24 -1.91 -1.18 26.74
N GLY A 25 -2.37 -0.11 26.08
CA GLY A 25 -1.56 0.81 25.29
C GLY A 25 -1.43 0.40 23.82
N ASP A 26 -2.11 -0.67 23.40
CA ASP A 26 -2.13 -1.13 22.03
C ASP A 26 -3.01 -0.23 21.16
N TYR A 27 -2.73 -0.16 19.86
CA TYR A 27 -3.53 0.62 18.92
C TYR A 27 -3.56 -0.05 17.56
N ALA A 28 -4.69 0.10 16.87
CA ALA A 28 -4.82 -0.32 15.48
C ALA A 28 -4.45 0.84 14.54
N VAL A 29 -4.00 0.50 13.34
CA VAL A 29 -3.77 1.47 12.26
C VAL A 29 -4.59 1.07 11.06
N ASP A 30 -5.62 1.85 10.76
CA ASP A 30 -6.37 1.72 9.53
C ASP A 30 -5.51 2.18 8.37
N HIS A 31 -5.52 1.41 7.28
CA HIS A 31 -4.74 1.74 6.10
C HIS A 31 -5.36 1.18 4.82
N SER A 32 -4.97 1.76 3.67
CA SER A 32 -5.32 1.20 2.36
C SER A 32 -4.62 -0.13 2.14
N VAL A 33 -5.37 -1.17 1.79
CA VAL A 33 -4.82 -2.49 1.41
C VAL A 33 -4.66 -2.53 -0.11
N LEU A 34 -3.50 -2.07 -0.58
CA LEU A 34 -3.13 -1.96 -1.99
C LEU A 34 -1.72 -2.51 -2.22
N THR A 35 -1.52 -3.14 -3.37
CA THR A 35 -0.21 -3.58 -3.88
C THR A 35 0.09 -2.81 -5.16
N PHE A 36 1.26 -2.19 -5.27
CA PHE A 36 1.67 -1.41 -6.46
C PHE A 36 2.69 -2.17 -7.30
N LEU A 37 2.52 -2.15 -8.63
CA LEU A 37 3.53 -2.63 -9.58
C LEU A 37 4.38 -1.44 -10.04
N LEU A 38 5.67 -1.49 -9.74
CA LEU A 38 6.66 -0.52 -10.20
C LEU A 38 7.55 -1.15 -11.26
N ASP A 39 7.91 -0.39 -12.28
CA ASP A 39 8.91 -0.81 -13.27
C ASP A 39 10.35 -0.44 -12.85
N PRO A 40 11.38 -0.82 -13.63
CA PRO A 40 12.77 -0.48 -13.32
C PRO A 40 13.10 1.02 -13.31
N ASP A 41 12.30 1.85 -14.00
CA ASP A 41 12.46 3.30 -14.03
C ASP A 41 11.78 3.98 -12.82
N GLY A 42 11.11 3.19 -11.96
CA GLY A 42 10.42 3.66 -10.76
C GLY A 42 9.01 4.19 -11.02
N LEU A 43 8.45 3.96 -12.20
CA LEU A 43 7.10 4.38 -12.56
C LEU A 43 6.06 3.36 -12.09
N CYS A 44 4.98 3.88 -11.50
CA CYS A 44 3.84 3.06 -11.11
C CYS A 44 3.06 2.63 -12.36
N ARG A 45 3.03 1.32 -12.63
CA ARG A 45 2.37 0.73 -13.79
C ARG A 45 0.95 0.27 -13.47
N ASP A 46 0.73 -0.27 -12.27
CA ASP A 46 -0.60 -0.73 -11.85
C ASP A 46 -0.75 -0.71 -10.32
N CYS A 47 -1.99 -0.80 -9.85
CA CYS A 47 -2.38 -0.84 -8.44
C CYS A 47 -3.49 -1.88 -8.21
N TYR A 48 -3.23 -2.81 -7.31
CA TYR A 48 -4.08 -3.96 -7.03
C TYR A 48 -4.71 -3.84 -5.66
N GLY A 49 -6.04 -3.89 -5.61
CA GLY A 49 -6.77 -4.02 -4.36
C GLY A 49 -6.74 -5.44 -3.81
N ARG A 50 -7.14 -5.56 -2.53
CA ARG A 50 -7.24 -6.83 -1.79
C ARG A 50 -7.96 -7.97 -2.51
N SER A 51 -8.93 -7.68 -3.39
CA SER A 51 -9.74 -8.70 -4.06
C SER A 51 -8.98 -9.49 -5.14
N ARG A 52 -7.81 -9.01 -5.58
CA ARG A 52 -7.04 -9.65 -6.65
C ARG A 52 -6.37 -10.94 -6.18
N THR A 53 -6.41 -11.98 -7.02
CA THR A 53 -5.70 -13.24 -6.73
C THR A 53 -4.25 -13.20 -7.21
N ALA A 54 -3.44 -14.13 -6.71
CA ALA A 54 -2.05 -14.26 -7.14
C ALA A 54 -1.92 -14.54 -8.65
N GLU A 55 -2.83 -15.34 -9.21
CA GLU A 55 -2.87 -15.65 -10.64
C GLU A 55 -3.21 -14.43 -11.48
N GLU A 56 -4.14 -13.58 -11.01
CA GLU A 56 -4.49 -12.33 -11.68
C GLU A 56 -3.34 -11.33 -11.65
N LEU A 57 -2.66 -11.18 -10.50
CA LEU A 57 -1.44 -10.37 -10.37
C LEU A 57 -0.36 -10.87 -11.33
N ALA A 58 -0.06 -12.17 -11.30
CA ALA A 58 0.98 -12.74 -12.17
C ALA A 58 0.65 -12.59 -13.66
N ARG A 59 -0.64 -12.65 -14.03
CA ARG A 59 -1.08 -12.39 -15.41
C ARG A 59 -0.90 -10.92 -15.79
N SER A 60 -1.29 -9.98 -14.93
CA SER A 60 -1.10 -8.54 -15.15
C SER A 60 0.38 -8.20 -15.30
N VAL A 61 1.24 -8.67 -14.39
CA VAL A 61 2.70 -8.44 -14.45
C VAL A 61 3.31 -8.93 -15.76
N ARG A 62 2.90 -10.10 -16.28
CA ARG A 62 3.40 -10.63 -17.57
C ARG A 62 2.89 -9.87 -18.80
N ALA A 63 1.83 -9.08 -18.66
CA ALA A 63 1.23 -8.33 -19.75
C ALA A 63 1.80 -6.90 -19.88
N HIS A 64 2.63 -6.47 -18.93
CA HIS A 64 3.43 -5.25 -18.98
C HIS A 64 4.82 -5.56 -19.54
#